data_AF-A0A536I0W1-F1
#
_entry.id   AF-A0A536I0W1-F1
#
_cell.length_a   1.000
_cell.length_b   1.000
_cell.length_c   1.000
_cell.angle_alpha   90.00
_cell.angle_beta   90.00
_cell.angle_gamma   90.00
#
_symmetry.space_group_name_H-M   'P 1'
#
loop_
_entity.id
_entity.type
_entity.pdbx_description
1 polymer ?
#
loop_
_entity_poly.entity_id
_entity_poly.type
_entity_poly.pdbx_seq_one_letter_code
_entity_poly.pdbx_strand_id
1 'polypeptide(L)' 'MVSADSAEFVRNRLAMQDEHMQTIWEKFDSQVRAIVPLFEDEVRGSEMLRRLAREVFSPAEAASRNAG' A
#
# COMPACT_ATOMS: atom_id res chain seq x y z
N MET A 1 9.45 -5.08 -6.05
CA MET A 1 8.42 -4.83 -7.09
C MET A 1 8.00 -6.17 -7.65
N VAL A 2 6.69 -6.41 -7.85
CA VAL A 2 6.20 -7.64 -8.47
C VAL A 2 6.31 -7.52 -9.99
N SER A 3 6.81 -8.57 -10.63
CA SER A 3 6.97 -8.69 -12.08
C SER A 3 6.19 -9.88 -12.63
N ALA A 4 6.13 -10.02 -13.96
CA ALA A 4 5.54 -11.17 -14.63
C ALA A 4 6.17 -12.50 -14.17
N ASP A 5 7.46 -12.48 -13.80
CA ASP A 5 8.22 -13.64 -13.34
C ASP A 5 8.01 -13.97 -11.85
N SER A 6 7.20 -13.18 -11.13
CA SER A 6 6.90 -13.46 -9.73
C SER A 6 6.04 -14.71 -9.58
N ALA A 7 6.28 -15.45 -8.49
CA ALA A 7 5.54 -16.67 -8.18
C ALA A 7 4.03 -16.44 -8.23
N GLU A 8 3.29 -17.42 -8.75
CA GLU A 8 1.85 -17.30 -9.00
C GLU A 8 1.07 -16.91 -7.73
N PHE A 9 1.42 -17.49 -6.59
CA PHE A 9 0.76 -17.16 -5.31
C PHE A 9 0.92 -15.67 -4.93
N VAL A 10 2.04 -15.04 -5.29
CA VAL A 10 2.26 -13.59 -5.05
C VAL A 10 1.35 -12.77 -5.94
N ARG A 11 1.25 -13.12 -7.23
CA ARG A 11 0.37 -12.45 -8.19
C ARG A 11 -1.10 -12.60 -7.80
N ASN A 12 -1.52 -13.79 -7.37
CA ASN A 12 -2.88 -14.05 -6.90
C ASN A 12 -3.20 -13.25 -5.63
N ARG A 13 -2.23 -13.11 -4.72
CA ARG A 13 -2.42 -12.31 -3.50
C ARG A 13 -2.52 -10.82 -3.77
N LEU A 14 -1.79 -10.30 -4.75
CA LEU A 14 -1.95 -8.92 -5.21
C LEU A 14 -3.32 -8.68 -5.84
N ALA A 15 -3.78 -9.57 -6.73
CA ALA A 15 -5.10 -9.43 -7.33
C ALA A 15 -6.22 -9.36 -6.28
N MET A 16 -6.14 -10.20 -5.24
CA MET A 16 -7.06 -10.14 -4.10
C MET A 16 -6.94 -8.82 -3.31
N GLN A 17 -5.73 -8.27 -3.15
CA GLN A 17 -5.54 -6.96 -2.51
C GLN A 17 -6.16 -5.83 -3.35
N ASP A 18 -5.98 -5.86 -4.67
CA ASP A 18 -6.54 -4.85 -5.58
C ASP A 18 -8.07 -4.83 -5.54
N GLU A 19 -8.71 -6.00 -5.50
CA GLU A 19 -10.17 -6.12 -5.34
C GLU A 19 -10.66 -5.49 -4.02
N HIS A 20 -9.99 -5.81 -2.90
CA HIS A 20 -10.34 -5.22 -1.62
C HIS A 20 -10.08 -3.71 -1.56
N MET A 21 -9.03 -3.23 -2.23
CA MET A 21 -8.76 -1.80 -2.33
C MET A 21 -9.88 -1.06 -3.04
N GLN A 22 -10.49 -1.62 -4.09
CA GLN A 22 -11.66 -1.01 -4.75
C GLN A 22 -12.80 -0.77 -3.75
N THR A 23 -13.13 -1.76 -2.91
CA THR A 23 -14.17 -1.61 -1.87
C THR A 23 -13.80 -0.53 -0.85
N ILE A 24 -12.53 -0.41 -0.48
CA ILE A 24 -12.06 0.63 0.45
C ILE A 24 -12.22 2.01 -0.20
N TRP A 25 -11.84 2.16 -1.47
CA TRP A 25 -11.97 3.42 -2.20
C TRP A 25 -13.44 3.84 -2.33
N GLU A 26 -14.34 2.92 -2.69
CA GLU A 26 -15.77 3.21 -2.78
C GLU A 26 -16.37 3.70 -1.45
N LYS A 27 -15.92 3.14 -0.32
CA LYS A 27 -16.48 3.43 1.00
C LYS A 27 -15.82 4.61 1.71
N PHE A 28 -14.54 4.85 1.43
CA PHE A 28 -13.71 5.73 2.23
C PHE A 28 -12.98 6.79 1.41
N ASP A 29 -12.81 6.63 0.10
CA ASP A 29 -12.23 7.60 -0.86
C ASP A 29 -11.23 8.60 -0.22
N SER A 30 -11.63 9.87 -0.11
CA SER A 30 -10.85 11.00 0.46
C SER A 30 -10.39 10.83 1.92
N GLN A 31 -10.87 9.82 2.64
CA GLN A 31 -10.45 9.49 4.00
C GLN A 31 -9.24 8.55 4.05
N VAL A 32 -8.88 7.89 2.94
CA VAL A 32 -7.68 7.07 2.90
C VAL A 32 -6.45 7.97 2.94
N ARG A 33 -5.63 7.77 3.97
CA ARG A 33 -4.48 8.64 4.27
C ARG A 33 -3.18 8.20 3.61
N ALA A 34 -2.99 6.89 3.45
CA ALA A 34 -1.77 6.31 2.90
C ALA A 34 -2.02 4.85 2.46
N ILE A 35 -1.21 4.37 1.51
CA ILE A 35 -1.07 2.96 1.17
C ILE A 35 0.31 2.53 1.65
N VAL A 36 0.35 1.64 2.64
CA VAL A 36 1.62 1.19 3.25
C VAL A 36 2.06 -0.12 2.59
N PRO A 37 3.30 -0.22 2.09
CA PRO A 37 3.80 -1.44 1.48
C PRO A 37 4.08 -2.53 2.53
N LEU A 38 4.12 -3.79 2.07
CA LEU A 38 4.70 -4.87 2.87
C LEU A 38 6.22 -4.66 2.96
N PHE A 39 6.75 -4.64 4.18
CA PHE A 39 8.19 -4.57 4.44
C PHE A 39 8.85 -5.94 4.33
N GLU A 40 10.14 -5.92 4.05
CA GLU A 40 11.01 -7.10 3.97
C GLU A 40 11.17 -7.82 5.31
N ASP A 41 11.11 -7.07 6.42
CA ASP A 41 11.33 -7.54 7.78
C ASP A 41 10.28 -6.97 8.74
N GLU A 42 10.22 -7.53 9.95
CA GLU A 42 9.33 -7.06 10.99
C GLU A 42 9.68 -5.63 11.43
N VAL A 43 8.65 -4.78 11.59
CA VAL A 43 8.84 -3.40 12.05
C VAL A 43 9.18 -3.38 13.54
N ARG A 44 10.48 -3.39 13.86
CA ARG A 44 11.00 -3.30 15.23
C ARG A 44 12.12 -2.26 15.37
N GLY A 45 12.20 -1.66 16.55
CA GLY A 45 13.19 -0.62 16.84
C GLY A 45 12.86 0.73 16.21
N SER A 46 13.53 1.78 16.70
CA SER A 46 13.21 3.16 16.31
C SER A 46 13.48 3.47 14.84
N GLU A 47 14.43 2.77 14.21
CA GLU A 47 14.76 2.96 12.80
C GLU A 47 13.63 2.52 11.87
N MET A 48 13.11 1.29 12.05
CA MET A 48 12.00 0.79 11.24
C MET A 48 10.71 1.55 11.51
N LEU A 49 10.47 1.99 12.74
CA LEU A 49 9.33 2.87 13.06
C LEU A 49 9.41 4.20 12.31
N ARG A 50 10.60 4.81 12.18
CA ARG A 50 10.78 6.03 11.39
C ARG A 50 10.53 5.79 9.90
N ARG A 51 10.90 4.61 9.38
CA ARG A 51 10.60 4.23 7.98
C ARG A 51 9.09 4.06 7.76
N LEU A 52 8.40 3.33 8.63
CA LEU A 52 6.94 3.21 8.58
C LEU A 52 6.26 4.59 8.69
N ALA A 53 6.71 5.45 9.60
CA ALA A 53 6.16 6.79 9.75
C ALA A 53 6.30 7.62 8.47
N ARG A 54 7.37 7.45 7.69
CA ARG A 54 7.50 8.10 6.38
C ARG A 54 6.46 7.58 5.39
N GLU A 55 6.22 6.28 5.31
CA GLU A 55 5.17 5.73 4.42
C GLU A 55 3.76 6.19 4.82
N VAL A 56 3.49 6.36 6.12
CA VAL A 56 2.16 6.76 6.63
C VAL A 56 1.92 8.27 6.57
N PHE A 57 2.94 9.08 6.83
CA PHE A 57 2.79 10.53 7.06
C PHE A 57 3.53 11.41 6.04
N SER A 58 4.40 10.87 5.18
CA SER A 58 4.99 11.66 4.11
C SER A 58 3.89 12.04 3.11
N PRO A 59 3.85 13.29 2.62
CA PRO A 59 2.85 13.75 1.66
C PRO A 59 3.11 13.13 0.28
N ALA A 60 2.80 11.85 0.12
CA ALA A 60 2.74 11.20 -1.17
C ALA A 60 1.27 11.12 -1.56
N GLU A 61 0.80 12.12 -2.31
CA GLU A 61 -0.14 12.07 -3.45
C GLU A 61 -1.21 10.94 -3.50
N ALA A 62 -1.68 10.42 -2.37
CA ALA A 62 -2.62 9.29 -2.32
C ALA A 62 -4.01 9.67 -2.87
N ALA A 63 -4.26 10.97 -3.05
CA ALA A 63 -5.48 11.51 -3.64
C ALA A 63 -5.31 12.05 -5.08
N SER A 64 -4.09 12.11 -5.65
CA SER A 64 -3.88 12.80 -6.94
C SER A 64 -4.12 11.93 -8.19
N ARG A 65 -4.44 10.64 -8.03
CA ARG A 65 -4.68 9.72 -9.15
C ARG A 65 -6.14 9.60 -9.59
N ASN A 66 -7.10 10.15 -8.84
CA ASN A 66 -8.53 10.07 -9.16
C ASN A 66 -9.10 11.33 -9.87
N ALA A 67 -8.23 12.24 -10.34
CA ALA A 67 -8.59 13.34 -11.21
C ALA A 67 -8.26 13.00 -12.67
N GLY A 68 -9.05 12.11 -13.27
CA GLY A 68 -8.94 11.68 -14.67
C GLY A 68 -10.07 10.75 -15.06
#